data_AF-A0A936N505-F1
#
_entry.id   AF-A0A936N505-F1
#
_cell.length_a   1.000
_cell.length_b   1.000
_cell.length_c   1.000
_cell.angle_alpha   90.00
_cell.angle_beta   90.00
_cell.angle_gamma   90.00
#
_symmetry.space_group_name_H-M   'P 1'
#
loop_
_entity.id
_entity.type
_entity.pdbx_description
1 polymer ?
#
loop_
_entity_poly.entity_id
_entity_poly.type
_entity_poly.pdbx_seq_one_letter_code
_entity_poly.pdbx_strand_id
1 'polypeptide(L)' 'MPISNHKKTLTQKLLTFQKEGLKKYGNYLSDQLKMANKSKNKEVYKKYIINQIALNNKRILNIDIKLKK' A
#
# COMPACT_ATOMS: atom_id res chain seq x y z
N MET A 1 24.41 -26.03 -3.78
CA MET A 1 23.94 -25.22 -2.63
C MET A 1 22.47 -25.52 -2.42
N PRO A 2 22.00 -25.96 -1.24
CA PRO A 2 20.58 -26.15 -1.02
C PRO A 2 19.92 -24.77 -0.96
N ILE A 3 18.97 -24.52 -1.86
CA ILE A 3 18.07 -23.38 -1.78
C ILE A 3 17.25 -23.59 -0.51
N SER A 4 17.56 -22.85 0.56
CA SER A 4 16.82 -22.98 1.82
C SER A 4 15.38 -22.52 1.56
N ASN A 5 14.50 -23.48 1.28
CA ASN A 5 13.06 -23.26 1.16
C ASN A 5 12.50 -23.02 2.57
N HIS A 6 12.81 -21.86 3.15
CA HIS A 6 12.20 -21.43 4.40
C HIS A 6 10.71 -21.24 4.12
N LYS A 7 9.90 -22.22 4.54
CA LYS A 7 8.45 -22.16 4.42
C LYS A 7 7.97 -20.92 5.16
N LYS A 8 7.31 -20.01 4.43
CA LYS A 8 6.71 -18.82 5.03
C LYS A 8 5.68 -19.22 6.09
N THR A 9 5.75 -18.59 7.26
CA THR A 9 4.75 -18.76 8.31
C THR A 9 3.38 -18.24 7.86
N LEU A 10 2.30 -18.67 8.51
CA LEU A 10 0.95 -18.16 8.22
C LEU A 10 0.89 -16.63 8.36
N THR A 11 1.55 -16.09 9.39
CA THR A 11 1.69 -14.64 9.62
C THR A 11 2.40 -13.96 8.44
N GLN A 12 3.49 -14.51 7.94
CA GLN A 12 4.20 -13.95 6.78
C GLN A 12 3.34 -14.00 5.50
N LYS A 13 2.55 -15.05 5.31
CA LYS A 13 1.59 -15.15 4.20
C LYS A 13 0.49 -14.09 4.31
N LEU A 14 -0.09 -13.92 5.51
CA LEU A 14 -1.10 -12.90 5.76
C LEU A 14 -0.57 -11.48 5.55
N LEU A 15 0.64 -11.19 6.06
CA LEU A 15 1.32 -9.91 5.86
C LEU A 15 1.58 -9.65 4.36
N THR A 16 1.99 -10.67 3.61
CA THR A 16 2.16 -10.57 2.15
C THR A 16 0.83 -10.25 1.47
N PHE A 17 -0.25 -10.96 1.82
CA PHE A 17 -1.59 -10.70 1.29
C PHE A 17 -2.06 -9.28 1.58
N GLN A 18 -1.90 -8.80 2.83
CA GLN A 18 -2.21 -7.43 3.23
C GLN A 18 -1.41 -6.41 2.42
N LYS A 19 -0.11 -6.64 2.22
CA LYS A 19 0.75 -5.77 1.41
C LYS A 19 0.24 -5.68 -0.03
N GLU A 20 -0.12 -6.79 -0.65
CA GLU A 20 -0.67 -6.78 -2.02
C GLU A 20 -2.01 -6.04 -2.10
N GLY A 21 -2.87 -6.17 -1.09
CA GLY A 21 -4.08 -5.37 -0.97
C GLY A 21 -3.80 -3.87 -0.90
N LEU A 22 -2.84 -3.45 -0.06
CA LEU A 22 -2.45 -2.04 0.08
C LEU A 22 -1.81 -1.49 -1.20
N LYS A 23 -1.08 -2.29 -1.97
CA LYS A 23 -0.56 -1.88 -3.29
C LYS A 23 -1.71 -1.58 -4.27
N LYS A 24 -2.69 -2.50 -4.37
CA LYS A 24 -3.87 -2.31 -5.22
C LYS A 24 -4.66 -1.07 -4.81
N TYR A 25 -4.83 -0.86 -3.50
CA TYR A 25 -5.48 0.34 -2.98
C TYR A 25 -4.70 1.62 -3.29
N GLY A 26 -3.37 1.59 -3.20
CA GLY A 26 -2.51 2.70 -3.61
C GLY A 26 -2.65 3.07 -5.09
N ASN A 27 -2.79 2.08 -5.97
CA ASN A 27 -3.07 2.31 -7.39
C ASN A 27 -4.42 2.99 -7.58
N TYR A 28 -5.47 2.49 -6.92
CA TYR A 28 -6.80 3.12 -6.94
C TYR A 28 -6.74 4.58 -6.48
N LEU A 29 -6.07 4.89 -5.36
CA LEU A 29 -5.90 6.26 -4.87
C LEU A 29 -5.14 7.14 -5.86
N SER A 30 -4.14 6.59 -6.54
CA SER A 30 -3.39 7.30 -7.57
C SER A 30 -4.28 7.66 -8.75
N ASP A 31 -5.18 6.76 -9.16
CA ASP A 31 -6.15 7.02 -10.22
C ASP A 31 -7.21 8.04 -9.79
N GLN A 32 -7.69 7.96 -8.54
CA GLN A 32 -8.57 9.00 -7.97
C GLN A 32 -7.90 10.38 -7.96
N LEU A 33 -6.60 10.45 -7.64
CA LEU A 33 -5.85 11.71 -7.66
C LEU A 33 -5.74 12.27 -9.08
N LYS A 34 -5.45 11.43 -10.07
CA LYS A 34 -5.44 11.82 -11.50
C LYS A 34 -6.80 12.39 -11.93
N MET A 35 -7.90 11.75 -11.51
CA MET A 35 -9.26 12.24 -11.80
C MET A 35 -9.56 13.57 -11.09
N ALA A 36 -9.17 13.70 -9.82
CA ALA A 36 -9.36 14.91 -9.04
C ALA A 36 -8.56 16.09 -9.62
N ASN A 37 -7.35 15.85 -10.15
CA ASN A 37 -6.52 16.87 -10.80
C ASN A 37 -7.15 17.48 -12.05
N LYS A 38 -8.10 16.80 -12.70
CA LYS A 38 -8.85 17.35 -13.85
C LYS A 38 -9.90 18.39 -13.46
N SER A 39 -10.23 18.52 -12.18
CA SER A 39 -11.25 19.46 -11.69
C SER A 39 -10.66 20.45 -10.70
N LYS A 40 -10.73 21.75 -11.01
CA LYS A 40 -10.23 22.83 -10.13
C LYS A 40 -11.00 22.91 -8.80
N ASN A 41 -12.25 22.45 -8.74
CA ASN A 41 -13.11 22.59 -7.56
C ASN A 41 -12.95 21.46 -6.53
N LYS A 42 -11.97 20.56 -6.69
CA LYS A 42 -11.80 19.35 -5.86
C LYS A 42 -10.60 19.41 -4.89
N GLU A 43 -10.11 20.59 -4.53
CA GLU A 43 -8.91 20.75 -3.67
C GLU A 43 -8.99 19.98 -2.34
N VAL A 44 -10.13 20.05 -1.64
CA VAL A 44 -10.33 19.32 -0.37
C VAL A 44 -10.23 17.80 -0.59
N TYR A 45 -10.83 17.31 -1.68
CA TYR A 45 -10.79 15.89 -2.03
C TYR A 45 -9.38 15.44 -2.46
N LYS A 46 -8.63 16.27 -3.18
CA LYS A 46 -7.22 16.00 -3.51
C LYS A 46 -6.39 15.87 -2.25
N LYS A 47 -6.51 16.81 -1.31
CA LYS A 47 -5.79 16.77 -0.03
C LYS A 47 -6.13 15.51 0.76
N TYR A 48 -7.40 15.11 0.78
CA TYR A 48 -7.83 13.85 1.37
C TYR A 48 -7.13 12.64 0.71
N ILE A 49 -7.13 12.55 -0.63
CA ILE A 49 -6.49 11.44 -1.35
C ILE A 49 -4.98 11.39 -1.05
N ILE A 50 -4.30 12.54 -1.07
CA ILE A 50 -2.85 12.62 -0.75
C ILE A 50 -2.58 12.07 0.66
N ASN A 51 -3.40 12.45 1.64
CA ASN A 51 -3.29 11.93 3.00
C ASN A 51 -3.51 10.41 3.06
N GLN A 52 -4.49 9.89 2.31
CA GLN A 52 -4.73 8.44 2.23
C GLN A 52 -3.56 7.70 1.60
N ILE A 53 -2.93 8.25 0.56
CA ILE A 53 -1.72 7.68 -0.05
C ILE A 53 -0.58 7.62 0.97
N ALA A 54 -0.34 8.70 1.72
CA ALA A 54 0.68 8.74 2.75
C ALA A 54 0.45 7.68 3.85
N LEU A 55 -0.80 7.55 4.32
CA LEU A 55 -1.18 6.53 5.30
C LEU A 55 -1.02 5.11 4.76
N ASN A 56 -1.41 4.87 3.50
CA ASN A 56 -1.25 3.58 2.84
C ASN A 56 0.24 3.19 2.73
N ASN A 57 1.10 4.12 2.32
CA ASN A 57 2.54 3.90 2.23
C ASN A 57 3.17 3.62 3.59
N LYS A 58 2.73 4.33 4.65
CA LYS A 58 3.17 4.04 6.03
C LYS A 58 2.79 2.61 6.47
N ARG A 59 1.59 2.14 6.10
CA ARG A 59 1.15 0.76 6.38
C ARG A 59 1.99 -0.28 5.63
N ILE A 60 2.30 -0.03 4.35
CA ILE A 60 3.18 -0.90 3.56
C ILE A 60 4.57 -1.00 4.20
N LEU A 61 5.16 0.14 4.60
CA LEU A 61 6.47 0.16 5.25
C LEU A 61 6.48 -0.64 6.55
N ASN A 62 5.44 -0.50 7.37
CA ASN A 62 5.30 -1.26 8.62
C ASN A 62 5.23 -2.78 8.36
N ILE A 63 4.55 -3.22 7.31
CA ILE A 63 4.52 -4.63 6.91
C ILE A 63 5.91 -5.08 6.45
N ASP A 64 6.63 -4.26 5.69
CA ASP A 64 7.99 -4.59 5.24
C ASP A 64 8.98 -4.74 6.38
N ILE A 65 8.86 -3.90 7.41
CA ILE A 65 9.65 -4.05 8.65
C ILE A 65 9.32 -5.37 9.35
N LYS A 66 8.03 -5.75 9.41
CA LYS A 66 7.59 -7.02 10.05
C LYS A 66 8.00 -8.26 9.27
N LEU A 67 8.13 -8.18 7.95
CA LEU A 67 8.56 -9.29 7.10
C LEU A 67 10.10 -9.48 7.08
N LYS A 68 10.86 -8.46 7.48
CA LYS A 68 12.33 -8.51 7.61
C LYS A 68 12.80 -9.00 8.99
N LYS A 69 11.91 -9.00 9.98
CA LYS A 69 12.12 -9.61 11.30
C LYS A 69 11.78 -11.09 11.25
#